data_AF-A0A959QCT5-F1
#
_entry.id   AF-A0A959QCT5-F1
#
_cell.length_a   1.000
_cell.length_b   1.000
_cell.length_c   1.000
_cell.angle_alpha   90.00
_cell.angle_beta   90.00
_cell.angle_gamma   90.00
#
_symmetry.space_group_name_H-M   'P 1'
#
loop_
_entity.id
_entity.type
_entity.pdbx_description
1 polymer ?
#
loop_
_entity_poly.entity_id
_entity_poly.type
_entity_poly.pdbx_seq_one_letter_code
_entity_poly.pdbx_strand_id
1 'polypeptide(L)'
;MQSPLPPKIRNFLWLLVALLATGCSTTKFLKDDQEFLVKNRIEIVSPVKIKKKRNLQNELATLYKQKPNENFFFFIPKEWFYYRLQDTVGKSRFSRGWKRWQMRQFGEEPSIFDPERAEGTERAMQFYLQNKGYFKAKVESFTEYQDRRKNQKVVVTYRVEPRQRYLISDVSFSSSDTTIDRLLQEIKPNTVLEPGSPVDVSLYDQEVKRVTDYLRNQGYAYFIRNFVSGLEGDSSNNQVDLSLEVLPPPNDSVHRVYRIGNVYIYPQYNPSEPTENRIDSIGPGIYFISTDGEYGVKPKTLINALYFKKGDLYRQIDFDRTNRALGNLGIFRFVTIKDERDPNNQELLNYRIFLTPNKRFEIGTDIEVNTSNSPFVGRRLLGVAGNLSFRHRNLFKGAELFVGNAETGLDLNLSNLRNLSQLVTTLDIRLQTNLYYPKFVDYIHLWRGLSRIGFLRDGFYEEVKEKASTRIGLSYNYIEQFDFTKNQEGRDTTLQLYVINSFNASFGYDFRLSNRNRFLINHVGIDYLSPNTTTHFDTLILNKNEFLRRSFDKQLF
;
A
#
# COMPACT_ATOMS: atom_id res chain seq x y z
N MET A 1 38.22 -11.54 1.73
CA MET A 1 39.18 -10.45 1.43
C MET A 1 39.35 -10.37 -0.07
N GLN A 2 38.74 -9.39 -0.75
CA GLN A 2 38.98 -9.17 -2.18
C GLN A 2 40.34 -8.48 -2.33
N SER A 3 41.25 -9.10 -3.08
CA SER A 3 42.55 -8.51 -3.38
C SER A 3 42.38 -7.22 -4.18
N PRO A 4 43.08 -6.13 -3.84
CA PRO A 4 42.99 -4.89 -4.59
C PRO A 4 43.55 -5.10 -6.00
N LEU A 5 42.87 -4.53 -7.01
CA LEU A 5 43.30 -4.55 -8.40
C LEU A 5 44.75 -4.03 -8.54
N PRO A 6 45.57 -4.63 -9.43
CA PRO A 6 46.93 -4.17 -9.69
C PRO A 6 46.99 -2.67 -9.99
N PRO A 7 47.97 -1.92 -9.47
CA PRO A 7 48.02 -0.45 -9.58
C PRO A 7 48.04 0.04 -11.03
N LYS A 8 48.60 -0.73 -11.97
CA LYS A 8 48.57 -0.42 -13.41
C LYS A 8 47.15 -0.50 -14.00
N ILE A 9 46.36 -1.48 -13.59
CA ILE A 9 44.96 -1.66 -14.04
C ILE A 9 44.07 -0.58 -13.41
N ARG A 10 44.28 -0.28 -12.14
CA ARG A 10 43.59 0.83 -11.44
C ARG A 10 43.88 2.17 -12.10
N ASN A 11 45.14 2.46 -12.41
CA ASN A 11 45.53 3.72 -13.05
C ASN A 11 45.02 3.80 -14.49
N PHE A 12 45.02 2.69 -15.23
CA PHE A 12 44.43 2.61 -16.57
C PHE A 12 42.92 2.85 -16.54
N LEU A 13 42.19 2.25 -15.59
CA LEU A 13 40.77 2.51 -15.38
C LEU A 13 40.49 3.98 -15.03
N TRP A 14 41.30 4.61 -14.16
CA TRP A 14 41.18 6.04 -13.87
C TRP A 14 41.44 6.92 -15.10
N LEU A 15 42.41 6.54 -15.94
CA LEU A 15 42.74 7.26 -17.17
C LEU A 15 41.64 7.10 -18.23
N LEU A 16 40.99 5.93 -18.30
CA LEU A 16 39.86 5.63 -19.19
C LEU A 16 38.59 6.37 -18.72
N VAL A 17 38.36 6.44 -17.40
CA VAL A 17 37.30 7.27 -16.80
C VAL A 17 37.56 8.77 -17.06
N ALA A 18 38.81 9.23 -16.94
CA ALA A 18 39.18 10.61 -17.24
C ALA A 18 39.00 10.96 -18.73
N LEU A 19 39.33 10.05 -19.64
CA LEU A 19 39.11 10.20 -21.09
C LEU A 19 37.62 10.19 -21.46
N LEU A 20 36.77 9.42 -20.77
CA LEU A 20 35.33 9.42 -20.96
C LEU A 20 34.65 10.67 -20.38
N ALA A 21 35.28 11.36 -19.41
CA ALA A 21 34.73 12.54 -18.75
C ALA A 21 34.82 13.84 -19.59
N THR A 22 35.71 13.93 -20.59
CA THR A 22 35.97 15.19 -21.32
C THR A 22 34.94 15.51 -22.42
N GLY A 23 34.02 14.61 -22.75
CA GLY A 23 33.04 14.76 -23.84
C GLY A 23 31.62 15.20 -23.45
N CYS A 24 31.33 15.37 -22.16
CA CYS A 24 29.96 15.52 -21.63
C CYS A 24 29.51 16.98 -21.47
N SER A 25 29.81 17.87 -22.43
CA SER A 25 29.25 19.23 -22.40
C SER A 25 27.84 19.24 -23.01
N THR A 26 26.83 19.48 -22.17
CA THR A 26 25.42 19.58 -22.55
C THR A 26 25.00 20.98 -22.96
N THR A 27 25.75 22.01 -22.55
CA THR A 27 25.43 23.43 -22.86
C THR A 27 25.50 23.76 -24.34
N LYS A 28 26.17 22.93 -25.16
CA LYS A 28 26.19 23.06 -26.63
C LYS A 28 24.84 22.82 -27.30
N PHE A 29 23.89 22.21 -26.59
CA PHE A 29 22.54 21.91 -27.10
C PHE A 29 21.50 22.97 -26.68
N LEU A 30 21.89 23.96 -25.86
CA LEU A 30 21.04 25.08 -25.51
C LEU A 30 21.00 26.11 -26.65
N LYS A 31 19.85 26.76 -26.81
CA LYS A 31 19.75 28.00 -27.58
C LYS A 31 20.43 29.15 -26.81
N ASP A 32 20.72 30.24 -27.51
CA ASP A 32 21.42 31.40 -26.92
C ASP A 32 20.62 32.09 -25.80
N ASP A 33 19.29 31.94 -25.78
CA ASP A 33 18.36 32.47 -24.79
C ASP A 33 18.00 31.47 -23.67
N GLN A 34 18.56 30.26 -23.69
CA GLN A 34 18.23 29.21 -22.74
C GLN A 34 19.34 28.99 -21.71
N GLU A 35 18.91 28.76 -20.47
CA GLU A 35 19.80 28.61 -19.32
C GLU A 35 19.46 27.30 -18.60
N PHE A 36 20.47 26.50 -18.24
CA PHE A 36 20.25 25.30 -17.43
C PHE A 36 20.10 25.66 -15.95
N LEU A 37 19.07 25.12 -15.32
CA LEU A 37 18.98 25.07 -13.87
C LEU A 37 19.95 24.00 -13.34
N VAL A 38 21.06 24.44 -12.75
CA VAL A 38 22.10 23.54 -12.22
C VAL A 38 21.83 23.20 -10.76
N LYS A 39 21.25 24.13 -9.99
CA LYS A 39 21.03 23.93 -8.55
C LYS A 39 19.94 24.85 -8.02
N ASN A 40 19.13 24.30 -7.11
CA ASN A 40 18.33 25.11 -6.19
C ASN A 40 19.00 25.13 -4.81
N ARG A 41 19.07 26.29 -4.19
CA ARG A 41 19.60 26.50 -2.85
C ARG A 41 18.54 27.20 -1.99
N ILE A 42 18.37 26.77 -0.75
CA ILE A 42 17.56 27.49 0.24
C ILE A 42 18.49 28.05 1.30
N GLU A 43 18.47 29.35 1.48
CA GLU A 43 19.24 30.08 2.49
C GLU A 43 18.28 30.68 3.52
N ILE A 44 18.20 30.05 4.69
CA ILE A 44 17.36 30.54 5.78
C ILE A 44 18.14 31.59 6.57
N VAL A 45 17.66 32.83 6.49
CA VAL A 45 18.16 34.02 7.20
C VAL A 45 17.18 34.34 8.33
N SER A 46 17.64 34.25 9.57
CA SER A 46 16.80 34.55 10.73
C SER A 46 17.64 35.13 11.85
N PRO A 47 17.22 36.24 12.47
CA PRO A 47 17.89 36.79 13.65
C PRO A 47 17.70 35.90 14.89
N VAL A 48 16.65 35.06 14.89
CA VAL A 48 16.34 34.12 15.97
C VAL A 48 16.76 32.71 15.58
N LYS A 49 17.32 31.95 16.54
CA LYS A 49 17.73 30.56 16.34
C LYS A 49 16.50 29.67 16.08
N ILE A 50 16.38 29.15 14.85
CA ILE A 50 15.30 28.23 14.48
C ILE A 50 15.63 26.80 14.94
N LYS A 51 14.79 26.24 15.80
CA LYS A 51 14.87 24.84 16.23
C LYS A 51 14.66 23.93 15.00
N LYS A 52 15.53 22.92 14.81
CA LYS A 52 15.49 22.00 13.65
C LYS A 52 15.54 22.70 12.27
N LYS A 53 16.39 23.72 12.10
CA LYS A 53 16.62 24.43 10.82
C LYS A 53 16.75 23.52 9.58
N ARG A 54 17.43 22.37 9.72
CA ARG A 54 17.61 21.40 8.62
C ARG A 54 16.29 20.75 8.17
N ASN A 55 15.38 20.47 9.10
CA ASN A 55 14.08 19.90 8.78
C ASN A 55 13.24 20.89 7.98
N LEU A 56 13.20 22.16 8.43
CA LEU A 56 12.51 23.23 7.71
C LEU A 56 13.07 23.39 6.29
N GLN A 57 14.39 23.34 6.13
CA GLN A 57 15.03 23.40 4.81
C GLN A 57 14.61 22.24 3.90
N ASN A 58 14.50 21.03 4.45
CA ASN A 58 14.08 19.86 3.70
C ASN A 58 12.59 19.93 3.31
N GLU A 59 11.73 20.39 4.21
CA GLU A 59 10.31 20.62 3.95
C GLU A 59 10.12 21.63 2.81
N LEU A 60 10.80 22.78 2.88
CA LEU A 60 10.76 23.80 1.83
C LEU A 60 11.31 23.26 0.50
N ALA A 61 12.36 22.44 0.51
CA ALA A 61 12.92 21.83 -0.70
C ALA A 61 11.93 20.89 -1.42
N THR A 62 10.90 20.38 -0.75
CA THR A 62 9.85 19.61 -1.43
C THR A 62 8.93 20.48 -2.30
N LEU A 63 8.95 21.81 -2.11
CA LEU A 63 8.08 22.78 -2.78
C LEU A 63 8.68 23.32 -4.09
N TYR A 64 9.88 22.88 -4.48
CA TYR A 64 10.49 23.26 -5.76
C TYR A 64 9.57 22.88 -6.94
N LYS A 65 9.14 23.88 -7.71
CA LYS A 65 8.36 23.65 -8.95
C LYS A 65 9.22 23.25 -10.14
N GLN A 66 10.52 23.53 -10.08
CA GLN A 66 11.52 23.09 -11.05
C GLN A 66 12.73 22.54 -10.30
N LYS A 67 13.30 21.44 -10.77
CA LYS A 67 14.45 20.77 -10.13
C LYS A 67 15.56 20.58 -11.16
N PRO A 68 16.83 20.71 -10.75
CA PRO A 68 17.95 20.41 -11.65
C PRO A 68 17.91 18.93 -12.03
N ASN A 69 18.41 18.61 -13.22
CA ASN A 69 18.58 17.23 -13.65
C ASN A 69 19.51 16.47 -12.70
N GLU A 70 19.26 15.17 -12.56
CA GLU A 70 20.17 14.30 -11.84
C GLU A 70 21.35 13.88 -12.71
N ASN A 71 22.47 13.53 -12.06
CA ASN A 71 23.56 12.86 -12.76
C ASN A 71 23.31 11.34 -12.76
N PHE A 72 23.45 10.71 -13.92
CA PHE A 72 23.62 9.28 -14.05
C PHE A 72 25.06 8.90 -13.69
N PHE A 73 25.19 8.12 -12.61
CA PHE A 73 26.48 7.94 -11.95
C PHE A 73 27.07 9.31 -11.53
N PHE A 74 28.17 9.35 -10.77
CA PHE A 74 28.58 10.60 -10.10
C PHE A 74 28.86 11.82 -11.02
N PHE A 75 29.02 11.63 -12.33
CA PHE A 75 29.57 12.64 -13.24
C PHE A 75 28.88 12.79 -14.61
N ILE A 76 27.93 11.94 -15.01
CA ILE A 76 27.30 12.05 -16.34
C ILE A 76 25.92 12.70 -16.21
N PRO A 77 25.69 13.92 -16.72
CA PRO A 77 24.37 14.55 -16.63
C PRO A 77 23.32 13.76 -17.44
N LYS A 78 22.14 13.46 -16.85
CA LYS A 78 21.10 12.66 -17.54
C LYS A 78 20.55 13.34 -18.78
N GLU A 79 20.53 14.67 -18.82
CA GLU A 79 20.10 15.45 -19.97
C GLU A 79 21.04 15.27 -21.19
N TRP A 80 22.29 14.85 -20.98
CA TRP A 80 23.18 14.45 -22.08
C TRP A 80 22.64 13.23 -22.83
N PHE A 81 22.13 12.22 -22.09
CA PHE A 81 21.50 11.04 -22.70
C PHE A 81 20.25 11.43 -23.47
N TYR A 82 19.46 12.38 -22.94
CA TYR A 82 18.27 12.90 -23.61
C TYR A 82 18.61 13.48 -24.99
N TYR A 83 19.51 14.46 -25.06
CA TYR A 83 19.92 15.07 -26.33
C TYR A 83 20.54 14.07 -27.30
N ARG A 84 21.32 13.09 -26.80
CA ARG A 84 21.95 12.08 -27.66
C ARG A 84 20.96 11.08 -28.25
N LEU A 85 19.90 10.75 -27.52
CA LEU A 85 18.97 9.70 -27.89
C LEU A 85 17.74 10.24 -28.64
N GLN A 86 17.37 11.52 -28.46
CA GLN A 86 16.16 12.14 -29.05
C GLN A 86 16.06 11.94 -30.57
N ASP A 87 17.15 12.16 -31.31
CA ASP A 87 17.17 12.11 -32.79
C ASP A 87 17.13 10.69 -33.38
N THR A 88 17.11 9.67 -32.51
CA THR A 88 17.16 8.26 -32.93
C THR A 88 15.92 7.46 -32.56
N VAL A 89 14.97 8.07 -31.84
CA VAL A 89 13.64 7.51 -31.53
C VAL A 89 12.75 7.61 -32.78
N GLY A 90 12.98 6.75 -33.77
CA GLY A 90 12.14 6.74 -34.98
C GLY A 90 12.63 5.87 -36.14
N LYS A 91 13.92 5.48 -36.16
CA LYS A 91 14.55 4.94 -37.37
C LYS A 91 14.46 3.40 -37.56
N SER A 92 13.95 2.60 -36.60
CA SER A 92 13.71 1.14 -36.76
C SER A 92 12.76 0.53 -35.70
N ARG A 93 12.12 -0.62 -36.02
CA ARG A 93 11.18 -1.38 -35.16
C ARG A 93 11.85 -2.07 -33.96
N PHE A 94 13.04 -2.66 -34.15
CA PHE A 94 13.74 -3.45 -33.12
C PHE A 94 14.56 -2.55 -32.16
N SER A 95 15.18 -1.49 -32.69
CA SER A 95 15.91 -0.49 -31.88
C SER A 95 14.99 0.38 -31.01
N ARG A 96 13.68 0.39 -31.29
CA ARG A 96 12.68 1.17 -30.56
C ARG A 96 12.45 0.70 -29.12
N GLY A 97 12.56 -0.60 -28.82
CA GLY A 97 12.32 -1.13 -27.47
C GLY A 97 13.48 -0.81 -26.53
N TRP A 98 14.69 -1.22 -26.93
CA TRP A 98 15.93 -0.98 -26.19
C TRP A 98 16.24 0.50 -25.99
N LYS A 99 16.06 1.34 -27.01
CA LYS A 99 16.29 2.80 -26.88
C LYS A 99 15.24 3.50 -26.02
N ARG A 100 13.97 3.07 -26.09
CA ARG A 100 12.93 3.57 -25.16
C ARG A 100 13.23 3.15 -23.73
N TRP A 101 13.76 1.96 -23.51
CA TRP A 101 14.25 1.54 -22.20
C TRP A 101 15.43 2.43 -21.75
N GLN A 102 16.45 2.65 -22.57
CA GLN A 102 17.57 3.53 -22.24
C GLN A 102 17.14 4.97 -21.92
N MET A 103 16.24 5.55 -22.71
CA MET A 103 15.66 6.87 -22.41
C MET A 103 14.92 6.88 -21.08
N ARG A 104 14.12 5.86 -20.80
CA ARG A 104 13.40 5.73 -19.52
C ARG A 104 14.32 5.52 -18.32
N GLN A 105 15.48 4.89 -18.51
CA GLN A 105 16.41 4.58 -17.42
C GLN A 105 17.44 5.69 -17.18
N PHE A 106 17.89 6.39 -18.24
CA PHE A 106 19.08 7.24 -18.18
C PHE A 106 18.86 8.65 -18.74
N GLY A 107 17.81 8.89 -19.51
CA GLY A 107 17.48 10.19 -20.08
C GLY A 107 16.55 10.98 -19.19
N GLU A 108 16.82 12.27 -19.01
CA GLU A 108 15.92 13.21 -18.35
C GLU A 108 15.80 14.45 -19.23
N GLU A 109 14.58 14.99 -19.36
CA GLU A 109 14.38 16.20 -20.14
C GLU A 109 15.20 17.36 -19.52
N PRO A 110 15.92 18.15 -20.33
CA PRO A 110 16.79 19.19 -19.80
C PRO A 110 16.00 20.24 -19.00
N SER A 111 16.47 20.51 -17.78
CA SER A 111 15.86 21.45 -16.85
C SER A 111 16.24 22.87 -17.24
N ILE A 112 15.50 23.43 -18.19
CA ILE A 112 15.62 24.82 -18.59
C ILE A 112 15.06 25.69 -17.47
N PHE A 113 15.84 26.68 -17.06
CA PHE A 113 15.44 27.63 -16.04
C PHE A 113 14.24 28.45 -16.51
N ASP A 114 13.19 28.42 -15.70
CA ASP A 114 11.97 29.19 -15.91
C ASP A 114 11.78 30.16 -14.72
N PRO A 115 11.83 31.49 -14.94
CA PRO A 115 11.63 32.50 -13.91
C PRO A 115 10.25 32.41 -13.23
N GLU A 116 9.18 32.10 -13.97
CA GLU A 116 7.83 32.00 -13.41
C GLU A 116 7.70 30.80 -12.47
N ARG A 117 8.40 29.69 -12.76
CA ARG A 117 8.47 28.54 -11.86
C ARG A 117 9.30 28.82 -10.61
N ALA A 118 10.35 29.64 -10.72
CA ALA A 118 11.10 30.11 -9.56
C ALA A 118 10.23 30.99 -8.65
N GLU A 119 9.53 31.98 -9.22
CA GLU A 119 8.59 32.82 -8.48
C GLU A 119 7.43 31.98 -7.89
N GLY A 120 6.93 31.00 -8.64
CA GLY A 120 5.93 30.07 -8.14
C GLY A 120 6.42 29.22 -6.96
N THR A 121 7.71 28.91 -6.90
CA THR A 121 8.35 28.22 -5.77
C THR A 121 8.47 29.15 -4.57
N GLU A 122 8.89 30.40 -4.79
CA GLU A 122 8.95 31.45 -3.78
C GLU A 122 7.59 31.64 -3.07
N ARG A 123 6.53 31.86 -3.84
CA ARG A 123 5.16 31.99 -3.32
C ARG A 123 4.72 30.75 -2.55
N ALA A 124 5.04 29.56 -3.05
CA ALA A 124 4.69 28.30 -2.37
C ALA A 124 5.41 28.14 -1.02
N MET A 125 6.70 28.47 -0.96
CA MET A 125 7.48 28.45 0.28
C MET A 125 6.96 29.48 1.29
N GLN A 126 6.65 30.70 0.84
CA GLN A 126 6.08 31.73 1.69
C GLN A 126 4.73 31.31 2.26
N PHE A 127 3.83 30.81 1.41
CA PHE A 127 2.52 30.31 1.82
C PHE A 127 2.64 29.15 2.81
N TYR A 128 3.56 28.21 2.57
CA TYR A 128 3.84 27.12 3.50
C TYR A 128 4.27 27.63 4.88
N LEU A 129 5.19 28.59 4.93
CA LEU A 129 5.65 29.19 6.19
C LEU A 129 4.53 29.91 6.93
N GLN A 130 3.70 30.67 6.21
CA GLN A 130 2.52 31.34 6.78
C GLN A 130 1.57 30.32 7.41
N ASN A 131 1.30 29.20 6.73
CA ASN A 131 0.49 28.10 7.28
C ASN A 131 1.14 27.36 8.44
N LYS A 132 2.45 27.52 8.64
CA LYS A 132 3.20 27.04 9.81
C LYS A 132 3.32 28.09 10.91
N GLY A 133 2.56 29.19 10.86
CA GLY A 133 2.55 30.23 11.90
C GLY A 133 3.66 31.27 11.75
N TYR A 134 4.40 31.27 10.65
CA TYR A 134 5.33 32.35 10.30
C TYR A 134 4.60 33.39 9.44
N PHE A 135 3.59 34.06 9.99
CA PHE A 135 2.71 34.95 9.21
C PHE A 135 3.44 36.10 8.51
N LYS A 136 4.54 36.58 9.09
CA LYS A 136 5.39 37.63 8.53
C LYS A 136 6.56 37.09 7.69
N ALA A 137 6.54 35.81 7.31
CA ALA A 137 7.59 35.22 6.49
C ALA A 137 7.69 35.92 5.13
N LYS A 138 8.92 36.08 4.66
CA LYS A 138 9.24 36.52 3.31
C LYS A 138 10.17 35.52 2.66
N VAL A 139 9.94 35.24 1.38
CA VAL A 139 10.85 34.44 0.57
C VAL A 139 11.15 35.26 -0.68
N GLU A 140 12.42 35.32 -1.05
CA GLU A 140 12.87 36.00 -2.26
C GLU A 140 13.79 35.06 -3.03
N SER A 141 13.60 34.98 -4.34
CA SER A 141 14.44 34.18 -5.23
C SER A 141 15.50 35.04 -5.92
N PHE A 142 16.74 34.55 -5.94
CA PHE A 142 17.88 35.19 -6.59
C PHE A 142 18.53 34.22 -7.56
N THR A 143 18.93 34.69 -8.73
CA THR A 143 19.66 33.89 -9.72
C THR A 143 21.15 34.23 -9.70
N GLU A 144 21.98 33.19 -9.64
CA GLU A 144 23.44 33.28 -9.73
C GLU A 144 23.93 32.52 -10.97
N TYR A 145 24.67 33.20 -11.83
CA TYR A 145 25.23 32.62 -13.05
C TYR A 145 26.63 32.05 -12.80
N GLN A 146 26.83 30.76 -13.06
CA GLN A 146 28.12 30.09 -12.81
C GLN A 146 29.18 30.40 -13.88
N ASP A 147 28.76 30.60 -15.13
CA ASP A 147 29.66 30.96 -16.23
C ASP A 147 29.41 32.41 -16.64
N ARG A 148 30.18 33.34 -16.09
CA ARG A 148 30.06 34.79 -16.37
C ARG A 148 30.28 35.16 -17.84
N ARG A 149 30.85 34.27 -18.66
CA ARG A 149 31.12 34.54 -20.09
C ARG A 149 29.98 34.12 -21.01
N LYS A 150 29.15 33.15 -20.60
CA LYS A 150 28.06 32.60 -21.43
C LYS A 150 26.68 32.60 -20.78
N ASN A 151 26.57 32.79 -19.46
CA ASN A 151 25.32 32.78 -18.67
C ASN A 151 24.42 31.53 -18.83
N GLN A 152 24.90 30.43 -19.42
CA GLN A 152 24.09 29.24 -19.73
C GLN A 152 23.77 28.34 -18.53
N LYS A 153 24.21 28.69 -17.32
CA LYS A 153 24.07 27.86 -16.10
C LYS A 153 23.68 28.71 -14.91
N VAL A 154 22.49 28.44 -14.37
CA VAL A 154 21.85 29.19 -13.30
C VAL A 154 21.76 28.36 -12.03
N VAL A 155 22.08 29.00 -10.91
CA VAL A 155 21.73 28.55 -9.57
C VAL A 155 20.65 29.47 -9.04
N VAL A 156 19.53 28.91 -8.58
CA VAL A 156 18.48 29.70 -7.93
C VAL A 156 18.64 29.57 -6.43
N THR A 157 18.89 30.69 -5.76
CA THR A 157 18.97 30.78 -4.30
C THR A 157 17.68 31.41 -3.78
N TYR A 158 16.89 30.64 -3.04
CA TYR A 158 15.72 31.10 -2.31
C TYR A 158 16.17 31.57 -0.93
N ARG A 159 16.24 32.89 -0.73
CA ARG A 159 16.48 33.49 0.59
C ARG A 159 15.16 33.47 1.34
N VAL A 160 15.14 32.72 2.43
CA VAL A 160 13.96 32.53 3.27
C VAL A 160 14.16 33.29 4.56
N GLU A 161 13.28 34.23 4.85
CA GLU A 161 13.19 34.96 6.11
C GLU A 161 11.91 34.56 6.86
N PRO A 162 11.94 33.52 7.71
CA PRO A 162 10.73 33.08 8.40
C PRO A 162 10.16 34.11 9.38
N ARG A 163 11.00 35.02 9.91
CA ARG A 163 10.66 35.91 11.04
C ARG A 163 10.21 35.11 12.28
N GLN A 164 9.66 35.80 13.26
CA GLN A 164 9.21 35.18 14.51
C GLN A 164 7.92 34.38 14.28
N ARG A 165 7.93 33.14 14.76
CA ARG A 165 6.80 32.23 14.70
C ARG A 165 5.76 32.60 15.74
N TYR A 166 4.50 32.58 15.36
CA TYR A 166 3.38 32.82 16.26
C TYR A 166 3.06 31.55 17.05
N LEU A 167 2.85 31.72 18.35
CA LEU A 167 2.51 30.65 19.27
C LEU A 167 1.07 30.79 19.74
N ILE A 168 0.42 29.67 20.00
CA ILE A 168 -0.92 29.62 20.58
C ILE A 168 -0.81 30.07 22.04
N SER A 169 -1.61 31.05 22.45
CA SER A 169 -1.71 31.51 23.84
C SER A 169 -2.85 30.79 24.55
N ASP A 170 -4.05 30.90 24.01
CA ASP A 170 -5.22 30.14 24.45
C ASP A 170 -6.00 29.57 23.27
N VAL A 171 -6.87 28.59 23.54
CA VAL A 171 -7.82 28.05 22.57
C VAL A 171 -9.21 27.97 23.18
N SER A 172 -10.17 28.60 22.49
CA SER A 172 -11.58 28.58 22.86
C SER A 172 -12.39 27.77 21.84
N PHE A 173 -13.38 27.06 22.37
CA PHE A 173 -14.32 26.25 21.59
C PHE A 173 -15.71 26.80 21.91
N SER A 174 -16.51 27.10 20.90
CA SER A 174 -17.83 27.69 21.08
C SER A 174 -18.83 27.18 20.06
N SER A 175 -20.11 27.21 20.43
CA SER A 175 -21.22 27.11 19.49
C SER A 175 -22.43 27.89 20.03
N SER A 176 -23.26 28.40 19.11
CA SER A 176 -24.57 28.94 19.48
C SER A 176 -25.57 27.85 19.89
N ASP A 177 -25.36 26.60 19.48
CA ASP A 177 -26.12 25.44 19.94
C ASP A 177 -25.55 24.95 21.28
N THR A 178 -26.29 25.20 22.37
CA THR A 178 -25.89 24.83 23.74
C THR A 178 -25.61 23.33 23.94
N THR A 179 -26.21 22.46 23.13
CA THR A 179 -25.97 21.01 23.20
C THR A 179 -24.60 20.69 22.60
N ILE A 180 -24.30 21.27 21.44
CA ILE A 180 -22.97 21.15 20.81
C ILE A 180 -21.91 21.81 21.68
N ASP A 181 -22.18 22.99 22.24
CA ASP A 181 -21.21 23.67 23.10
C ASP A 181 -20.78 22.79 24.27
N ARG A 182 -21.72 22.14 24.96
CA ARG A 182 -21.41 21.16 26.02
C ARG A 182 -20.52 20.03 25.49
N LEU A 183 -20.86 19.45 24.35
CA LEU A 183 -20.08 18.39 23.70
C LEU A 183 -18.66 18.85 23.32
N LEU A 184 -18.50 20.11 22.90
CA LEU A 184 -17.20 20.71 22.62
C LEU A 184 -16.37 20.86 23.91
N GLN A 185 -16.98 21.30 25.01
CA GLN A 185 -16.28 21.41 26.30
C GLN A 185 -15.79 20.06 26.83
N GLU A 186 -16.52 18.96 26.56
CA GLU A 186 -16.09 17.59 26.92
C GLU A 186 -14.81 17.17 26.20
N ILE A 187 -14.63 17.57 24.93
CA ILE A 187 -13.49 17.15 24.12
C ILE A 187 -12.34 18.16 24.10
N LYS A 188 -12.57 19.40 24.53
CA LYS A 188 -11.59 20.48 24.61
C LYS A 188 -10.28 20.09 25.35
N PRO A 189 -10.31 19.36 26.49
CA PRO A 189 -9.08 18.99 27.20
C PRO A 189 -8.09 18.15 26.39
N ASN A 190 -8.56 17.45 25.36
CA ASN A 190 -7.75 16.61 24.47
C ASN A 190 -7.50 17.27 23.11
N THR A 191 -7.58 18.60 23.02
CA THR A 191 -7.28 19.36 21.81
C THR A 191 -5.84 19.12 21.35
N VAL A 192 -5.62 19.03 20.04
CA VAL A 192 -4.25 19.00 19.48
C VAL A 192 -3.65 20.40 19.34
N LEU A 193 -4.44 21.44 19.58
CA LEU A 193 -4.03 22.85 19.58
C LEU A 193 -3.55 23.25 20.97
N GLU A 194 -2.39 22.75 21.38
CA GLU A 194 -1.86 22.97 22.73
C GLU A 194 -1.34 24.42 22.90
N PRO A 195 -1.68 25.14 23.99
CA PRO A 195 -1.04 26.40 24.36
C PRO A 195 0.49 26.28 24.40
N GLY A 196 1.17 27.30 23.89
CA GLY A 196 2.63 27.34 23.72
C GLY A 196 3.15 26.61 22.47
N SER A 197 2.31 25.81 21.81
CA SER A 197 2.65 25.23 20.52
C SER A 197 2.55 26.27 19.40
N PRO A 198 3.24 26.07 18.27
CA PRO A 198 3.13 27.00 17.15
C PRO A 198 1.79 26.89 16.43
N VAL A 199 1.28 28.03 15.95
CA VAL A 199 0.12 28.03 15.06
C VAL A 199 0.44 27.23 13.80
N ASP A 200 -0.43 26.31 13.43
CA ASP A 200 -0.24 25.42 12.28
C ASP A 200 -1.60 25.05 11.69
N VAL A 201 -1.85 25.45 10.44
CA VAL A 201 -3.10 25.16 9.73
C VAL A 201 -3.34 23.66 9.64
N SER A 202 -2.29 22.85 9.52
CA SER A 202 -2.44 21.39 9.46
C SER A 202 -2.82 20.77 10.81
N LEU A 203 -2.49 21.41 11.94
CA LEU A 203 -2.99 21.00 13.26
C LEU A 203 -4.43 21.46 13.45
N TYR A 204 -4.77 22.66 12.99
CA TYR A 204 -6.16 23.14 12.98
C TYR A 204 -7.06 22.22 12.17
N ASP A 205 -6.66 21.81 10.97
CA ASP A 205 -7.41 20.86 10.15
C ASP A 205 -7.58 19.49 10.83
N GLN A 206 -6.58 19.04 11.60
CA GLN A 206 -6.69 17.82 12.40
C GLN A 206 -7.70 17.99 13.54
N GLU A 207 -7.71 19.14 14.20
CA GLU A 207 -8.65 19.47 15.27
C GLU A 207 -10.08 19.58 14.74
N VAL A 208 -10.28 20.27 13.61
CA VAL A 208 -11.56 20.34 12.90
C VAL A 208 -12.05 18.95 12.52
N LYS A 209 -11.16 18.07 12.03
CA LYS A 209 -11.50 16.67 11.75
C LYS A 209 -11.89 15.92 13.02
N ARG A 210 -11.15 16.10 14.13
CA ARG A 210 -11.43 15.47 15.42
C ARG A 210 -12.82 15.86 15.94
N VAL A 211 -13.16 17.15 15.89
CA VAL A 211 -14.49 17.68 16.25
C VAL A 211 -15.56 17.12 15.34
N THR A 212 -15.34 17.14 14.02
CA THR A 212 -16.29 16.59 13.02
C THR A 212 -16.57 15.11 13.27
N ASP A 213 -15.52 14.30 13.45
CA ASP A 213 -15.65 12.87 13.71
C ASP A 213 -16.36 12.61 15.04
N TYR A 214 -16.06 13.38 16.09
CA TYR A 214 -16.72 13.26 17.39
C TYR A 214 -18.22 13.55 17.28
N LEU A 215 -18.61 14.69 16.72
CA LEU A 215 -20.03 15.04 16.56
C LEU A 215 -20.77 14.03 15.68
N ARG A 216 -20.17 13.55 14.58
CA ARG A 216 -20.79 12.48 13.78
C ARG A 216 -20.96 11.16 14.55
N ASN A 217 -20.16 10.93 15.58
CA ASN A 217 -20.32 9.79 16.49
C ASN A 217 -21.26 10.07 17.69
N GLN A 218 -21.79 11.29 17.80
CA GLN A 218 -22.85 11.69 18.74
C GLN A 218 -24.22 11.84 18.04
N GLY A 219 -24.38 11.31 16.83
CA GLY A 219 -25.65 11.31 16.11
C GLY A 219 -25.83 12.41 15.06
N TYR A 220 -24.89 13.35 14.91
CA TYR A 220 -24.98 14.43 13.92
C TYR A 220 -24.55 13.95 12.52
N ALA A 221 -25.38 13.12 11.86
CA ALA A 221 -25.03 12.41 10.63
C ALA A 221 -24.60 13.28 9.45
N TYR A 222 -25.21 14.46 9.32
CA TYR A 222 -24.91 15.41 8.24
C TYR A 222 -23.93 16.51 8.66
N PHE A 223 -23.25 16.37 9.80
CA PHE A 223 -22.21 17.31 10.20
C PHE A 223 -21.02 17.20 9.25
N ILE A 224 -20.61 18.35 8.68
CA ILE A 224 -19.51 18.47 7.73
C ILE A 224 -18.52 19.54 8.19
N ARG A 225 -17.29 19.47 7.67
CA ARG A 225 -16.20 20.41 7.98
C ARG A 225 -16.61 21.88 7.90
N ASN A 226 -17.47 22.24 6.94
CA ASN A 226 -17.86 23.63 6.67
C ASN A 226 -18.72 24.25 7.79
N PHE A 227 -19.19 23.46 8.75
CA PHE A 227 -19.83 23.97 9.96
C PHE A 227 -18.84 24.34 11.05
N VAL A 228 -17.53 24.16 10.84
CA VAL A 228 -16.50 24.69 11.72
C VAL A 228 -15.92 25.93 11.05
N SER A 229 -15.71 27.00 11.82
CA SER A 229 -15.17 28.27 11.35
C SER A 229 -13.79 28.12 10.67
N GLY A 230 -13.32 29.19 10.03
CA GLY A 230 -11.93 29.26 9.60
C GLY A 230 -10.98 29.33 10.79
N LEU A 231 -9.68 29.16 10.53
CA LEU A 231 -8.67 29.50 11.53
C LEU A 231 -8.75 31.01 11.80
N GLU A 232 -9.33 31.36 12.93
CA GLU A 232 -9.49 32.73 13.41
C GLU A 232 -8.76 32.89 14.75
N GLY A 233 -8.22 34.08 14.99
CA GLY A 233 -7.61 34.40 16.26
C GLY A 233 -7.13 35.84 16.33
N ASP A 234 -7.21 36.42 17.53
CA ASP A 234 -6.61 37.72 17.82
C ASP A 234 -5.11 37.53 18.09
N SER A 235 -4.29 38.41 17.54
CA SER A 235 -2.83 38.30 17.63
C SER A 235 -2.22 39.52 18.30
N SER A 236 -1.53 39.28 19.42
CA SER A 236 -0.74 40.29 20.13
C SER A 236 0.63 39.72 20.49
N ASN A 237 1.70 40.50 20.34
CA ASN A 237 3.06 40.08 20.72
C ASN A 237 3.51 38.69 20.23
N ASN A 238 3.19 38.33 18.98
CA ASN A 238 3.48 37.02 18.38
C ASN A 238 2.80 35.82 19.10
N GLN A 239 1.75 36.09 19.86
CA GLN A 239 0.85 35.11 20.42
C GLN A 239 -0.51 35.23 19.73
N VAL A 240 -1.24 34.12 19.66
CA VAL A 240 -2.58 34.06 19.06
C VAL A 240 -3.52 33.34 20.01
N ASP A 241 -4.65 33.96 20.31
CA ASP A 241 -5.77 33.29 20.97
C ASP A 241 -6.67 32.73 19.88
N LEU A 242 -6.70 31.41 19.74
CA LEU A 242 -7.44 30.74 18.68
C LEU A 242 -8.90 30.52 19.09
N SER A 243 -9.81 30.74 18.15
CA SER A 243 -11.24 30.44 18.32
C SER A 243 -11.70 29.40 17.30
N LEU A 244 -12.22 28.27 17.80
CA LEU A 244 -12.90 27.25 17.01
C LEU A 244 -14.40 27.34 17.29
N GLU A 245 -15.15 27.85 16.32
CA GLU A 245 -16.60 27.99 16.43
C GLU A 245 -17.29 26.94 15.56
N VAL A 246 -18.28 26.24 16.13
CA VAL A 246 -19.23 25.44 15.36
C VAL A 246 -20.45 26.29 15.01
N LEU A 247 -20.56 26.59 13.72
CA LEU A 247 -21.60 27.39 13.10
C LEU A 247 -22.91 26.60 12.95
N PRO A 248 -24.07 27.26 13.06
CA PRO A 248 -25.36 26.64 12.75
C PRO A 248 -25.47 26.32 11.25
N PRO A 249 -26.31 25.34 10.86
CA PRO A 249 -26.56 25.06 9.45
C PRO A 249 -27.34 26.23 8.77
N PRO A 250 -27.20 26.46 7.46
CA PRO A 250 -27.76 27.64 6.78
C PRO A 250 -29.27 27.88 6.94
N ASN A 251 -30.06 26.83 7.15
CA ASN A 251 -31.52 26.87 7.17
C ASN A 251 -32.13 26.43 8.52
N ASP A 252 -31.30 26.21 9.55
CA ASP A 252 -31.76 25.74 10.86
C ASP A 252 -30.90 26.39 11.95
N SER A 253 -31.44 26.56 13.16
CA SER A 253 -30.66 27.14 14.27
C SER A 253 -29.81 26.10 14.99
N VAL A 254 -30.11 24.82 14.80
CA VAL A 254 -29.47 23.70 15.50
C VAL A 254 -29.12 22.57 14.54
N HIS A 255 -28.09 21.80 14.90
CA HIS A 255 -27.78 20.58 14.17
C HIS A 255 -28.68 19.45 14.67
N ARG A 256 -29.25 18.68 13.75
CA ARG A 256 -30.17 17.59 14.11
C ARG A 256 -29.41 16.31 14.49
N VAL A 257 -29.90 15.65 15.53
CA VAL A 257 -29.44 14.33 15.96
C VAL A 257 -30.27 13.26 15.27
N TYR A 258 -29.59 12.22 14.79
CA TYR A 258 -30.21 11.14 14.03
C TYR A 258 -30.08 9.80 14.74
N ARG A 259 -31.11 8.98 14.60
CA ARG A 259 -31.12 7.57 14.99
C ARG A 259 -31.29 6.68 13.77
N ILE A 260 -30.83 5.44 13.88
CA ILE A 260 -30.93 4.45 12.83
C ILE A 260 -32.39 4.02 12.69
N GLY A 261 -32.94 4.16 11.48
CA GLY A 261 -34.27 3.70 11.10
C GLY A 261 -34.27 2.24 10.64
N ASN A 262 -35.11 1.93 9.65
CA ASN A 262 -35.16 0.64 9.00
C ASN A 262 -33.96 0.43 8.06
N VAL A 263 -33.47 -0.81 7.98
CA VAL A 263 -32.38 -1.23 7.11
C VAL A 263 -32.93 -2.17 6.05
N TYR A 264 -32.85 -1.75 4.79
CA TYR A 264 -33.25 -2.50 3.61
C TYR A 264 -32.01 -3.03 2.91
N ILE A 265 -31.93 -4.34 2.71
CA ILE A 265 -30.77 -5.01 2.12
C ILE A 265 -31.21 -5.63 0.79
N TYR A 266 -30.45 -5.34 -0.26
CA TYR A 266 -30.65 -5.86 -1.61
C TYR A 266 -29.45 -6.77 -1.95
N PRO A 267 -29.50 -8.08 -1.63
CA PRO A 267 -28.34 -8.98 -1.70
C PRO A 267 -27.86 -9.31 -3.12
N GLN A 268 -28.76 -9.19 -4.12
CA GLN A 268 -28.49 -9.49 -5.53
C GLN A 268 -28.80 -8.26 -6.40
N TYR A 269 -28.34 -7.07 -5.98
CA TYR A 269 -28.64 -5.83 -6.67
C TYR A 269 -27.99 -5.76 -8.07
N ASN A 270 -28.83 -5.64 -9.09
CA ASN A 270 -28.46 -5.35 -10.47
C ASN A 270 -29.11 -4.01 -10.91
N PRO A 271 -28.33 -2.95 -11.19
CA PRO A 271 -28.89 -1.65 -11.59
C PRO A 271 -29.58 -1.66 -12.96
N SER A 272 -29.35 -2.68 -13.79
CA SER A 272 -29.93 -2.80 -15.14
C SER A 272 -31.29 -3.50 -15.17
N GLU A 273 -31.73 -4.09 -14.06
CA GLU A 273 -32.99 -4.83 -14.00
C GLU A 273 -34.03 -4.07 -13.16
N PRO A 274 -35.25 -3.87 -13.67
CA PRO A 274 -36.35 -3.35 -12.87
C PRO A 274 -36.63 -4.32 -11.73
N THR A 275 -36.58 -3.84 -10.50
CA THR A 275 -36.71 -4.69 -9.31
C THR A 275 -38.19 -4.84 -8.96
N GLU A 276 -38.84 -5.93 -9.40
CA GLU A 276 -40.06 -6.42 -8.76
C GLU A 276 -39.66 -6.95 -7.38
N ASN A 277 -40.02 -6.22 -6.33
CA ASN A 277 -39.45 -6.43 -5.00
C ASN A 277 -40.35 -7.36 -4.17
N ARG A 278 -39.89 -8.58 -3.89
CA ARG A 278 -40.35 -9.31 -2.70
C ARG A 278 -39.63 -8.77 -1.48
N ILE A 279 -40.37 -8.43 -0.44
CA ILE A 279 -39.86 -7.89 0.81
C ILE A 279 -40.09 -8.92 1.91
N ASP A 280 -39.00 -9.43 2.47
CA ASP A 280 -39.03 -10.36 3.59
C ASP A 280 -38.47 -9.68 4.84
N SER A 281 -39.23 -9.72 5.94
CA SER A 281 -38.76 -9.25 7.25
C SER A 281 -38.11 -10.40 7.99
N ILE A 282 -36.82 -10.26 8.32
CA ILE A 282 -36.02 -11.30 9.01
C ILE A 282 -35.77 -10.94 10.48
N GLY A 283 -35.98 -9.67 10.85
CA GLY A 283 -35.85 -9.18 12.22
C GLY A 283 -36.38 -7.76 12.38
N PRO A 284 -36.41 -7.22 13.61
CA PRO A 284 -36.96 -5.91 13.90
C PRO A 284 -36.18 -4.82 13.15
N GLY A 285 -36.83 -4.21 12.15
CA GLY A 285 -36.26 -3.13 11.37
C GLY A 285 -35.25 -3.56 10.29
N ILE A 286 -35.12 -4.85 9.98
CA ILE A 286 -34.26 -5.35 8.90
C ILE A 286 -35.13 -6.07 7.86
N TYR A 287 -35.02 -5.60 6.61
CA TYR A 287 -35.80 -6.08 5.48
C TYR A 287 -34.86 -6.53 4.37
N PHE A 288 -35.07 -7.75 3.88
CA PHE A 288 -34.36 -8.28 2.72
C PHE A 288 -35.26 -8.12 1.50
N ILE A 289 -34.67 -7.60 0.43
CA ILE A 289 -35.35 -7.32 -0.82
C ILE A 289 -34.69 -8.16 -1.90
N SER A 290 -35.49 -9.02 -2.54
CA SER A 290 -35.05 -9.91 -3.61
C SER A 290 -36.12 -9.98 -4.70
N THR A 291 -35.67 -10.19 -5.94
CA THR A 291 -36.55 -10.38 -7.10
C THR A 291 -37.11 -11.80 -7.16
N ASP A 292 -36.28 -12.81 -6.86
CA ASP A 292 -36.60 -14.23 -7.01
C ASP A 292 -36.89 -14.94 -5.68
N GLY A 293 -36.78 -14.23 -4.55
CA GLY A 293 -36.87 -14.81 -3.21
C GLY A 293 -35.60 -15.55 -2.78
N GLU A 294 -34.58 -15.59 -3.63
CA GLU A 294 -33.24 -16.06 -3.26
C GLU A 294 -32.35 -14.86 -2.91
N TYR A 295 -31.56 -15.01 -1.85
CA TYR A 295 -30.59 -13.98 -1.45
C TYR A 295 -29.18 -14.27 -1.94
N GLY A 296 -28.93 -15.46 -2.51
CA GLY A 296 -27.60 -15.95 -2.88
C GLY A 296 -26.65 -16.22 -1.69
N VAL A 297 -26.86 -15.61 -0.53
CA VAL A 297 -26.09 -15.76 0.71
C VAL A 297 -27.04 -15.88 1.91
N LYS A 298 -26.62 -16.56 2.98
CA LYS A 298 -27.38 -16.68 4.22
C LYS A 298 -27.60 -15.28 4.82
N PRO A 299 -28.85 -14.88 5.15
CA PRO A 299 -29.14 -13.59 5.79
C PRO A 299 -28.32 -13.33 7.05
N LYS A 300 -28.11 -14.37 7.87
CA LYS A 300 -27.29 -14.30 9.08
C LYS A 300 -25.86 -13.82 8.79
N THR A 301 -25.28 -14.14 7.62
CA THR A 301 -23.95 -13.64 7.24
C THR A 301 -23.96 -12.13 7.06
N LEU A 302 -24.98 -11.59 6.37
CA LEU A 302 -25.13 -10.16 6.14
C LEU A 302 -25.48 -9.39 7.41
N ILE A 303 -26.39 -9.92 8.23
CA ILE A 303 -26.77 -9.30 9.52
C ILE A 303 -25.58 -9.19 10.46
N ASN A 304 -24.72 -10.21 10.51
CA ASN A 304 -23.51 -10.18 11.35
C ASN A 304 -22.46 -9.16 10.85
N ALA A 305 -22.58 -8.66 9.63
CA ALA A 305 -21.72 -7.62 9.10
C ALA A 305 -22.27 -6.20 9.39
N LEU A 306 -23.46 -6.08 9.99
CA LEU A 306 -24.05 -4.80 10.40
C LEU A 306 -23.62 -4.45 11.83
N TYR A 307 -23.07 -3.26 12.02
CA TYR A 307 -22.62 -2.73 13.32
C TYR A 307 -23.60 -1.74 13.94
N PHE A 308 -24.72 -1.49 13.28
CA PHE A 308 -25.83 -0.67 13.76
C PHE A 308 -27.15 -1.43 13.64
N LYS A 309 -28.10 -1.07 14.50
CA LYS A 309 -29.46 -1.62 14.53
C LYS A 309 -30.47 -0.48 14.64
N LYS A 310 -31.71 -0.76 14.24
CA LYS A 310 -32.81 0.19 14.38
C LYS A 310 -32.91 0.71 15.82
N GLY A 311 -33.01 2.02 15.97
CA GLY A 311 -33.12 2.73 17.26
C GLY A 311 -31.78 3.22 17.82
N ASP A 312 -30.66 2.66 17.37
CA ASP A 312 -29.33 3.10 17.78
C ASP A 312 -29.12 4.57 17.43
N LEU A 313 -28.35 5.29 18.24
CA LEU A 313 -27.85 6.62 17.88
C LEU A 313 -26.94 6.47 16.65
N TYR A 314 -27.05 7.37 15.67
CA TYR A 314 -26.15 7.34 14.52
C TYR A 314 -24.69 7.49 14.98
N ARG A 315 -23.81 6.62 14.47
CA ARG A 315 -22.37 6.75 14.64
C ARG A 315 -21.66 6.45 13.33
N GLN A 316 -20.83 7.40 12.88
CA GLN A 316 -20.00 7.24 11.69
C GLN A 316 -19.12 5.98 11.78
N ILE A 317 -18.59 5.66 12.96
CA ILE A 317 -17.73 4.49 13.15
C ILE A 317 -18.43 3.16 12.84
N ASP A 318 -19.72 3.04 13.17
CA ASP A 318 -20.50 1.82 12.90
C ASP A 318 -20.90 1.73 11.43
N PHE A 319 -21.20 2.86 10.80
CA PHE A 319 -21.42 2.93 9.36
C PHE A 319 -20.17 2.44 8.60
N ASP A 320 -19.01 2.96 8.95
CA ASP A 320 -17.74 2.60 8.32
C ASP A 320 -17.35 1.14 8.58
N ARG A 321 -17.58 0.64 9.79
CA ARG A 321 -17.39 -0.78 10.12
C ARG A 321 -18.31 -1.69 9.31
N THR A 322 -19.58 -1.31 9.17
CA THR A 322 -20.55 -2.04 8.36
C THR A 322 -20.15 -2.11 6.89
N ASN A 323 -19.77 -0.98 6.31
CA ASN A 323 -19.32 -0.91 4.92
C ASN A 323 -18.07 -1.79 4.69
N ARG A 324 -17.08 -1.70 5.57
CA ARG A 324 -15.87 -2.55 5.51
C ARG A 324 -16.20 -4.03 5.69
N ALA A 325 -17.03 -4.40 6.65
CA ALA A 325 -17.35 -5.79 6.93
C ALA A 325 -18.10 -6.44 5.77
N LEU A 326 -19.09 -5.75 5.19
CA LEU A 326 -19.79 -6.22 3.99
C LEU A 326 -18.84 -6.37 2.79
N GLY A 327 -17.91 -5.42 2.59
CA GLY A 327 -16.89 -5.50 1.55
C GLY A 327 -15.92 -6.66 1.75
N ASN A 328 -15.51 -6.91 3.01
CA ASN A 328 -14.59 -7.98 3.39
C ASN A 328 -15.18 -9.38 3.25
N LEU A 329 -16.51 -9.52 3.11
CA LEU A 329 -17.12 -10.82 2.76
C LEU A 329 -16.61 -11.37 1.42
N GLY A 330 -16.10 -10.50 0.52
CA GLY A 330 -15.44 -10.91 -0.73
C GLY A 330 -16.34 -11.51 -1.81
N ILE A 331 -17.63 -11.72 -1.49
CA ILE A 331 -18.65 -12.23 -2.41
C ILE A 331 -19.37 -11.14 -3.21
N PHE A 332 -19.17 -9.86 -2.84
CA PHE A 332 -19.74 -8.70 -3.53
C PHE A 332 -18.64 -7.93 -4.25
N ARG A 333 -18.93 -7.49 -5.47
CA ARG A 333 -18.06 -6.60 -6.24
C ARG A 333 -18.21 -5.16 -5.75
N PHE A 334 -19.44 -4.75 -5.43
CA PHE A 334 -19.77 -3.42 -4.94
C PHE A 334 -20.70 -3.51 -3.74
N VAL A 335 -20.41 -2.70 -2.72
CA VAL A 335 -21.24 -2.46 -1.55
C VAL A 335 -21.57 -0.98 -1.56
N THR A 336 -22.85 -0.64 -1.69
CA THR A 336 -23.31 0.75 -1.68
C THR A 336 -24.34 0.89 -0.58
N ILE A 337 -24.04 1.72 0.41
CA ILE A 337 -24.97 2.04 1.50
C ILE A 337 -25.47 3.46 1.26
N LYS A 338 -26.79 3.62 1.10
CA LYS A 338 -27.44 4.93 1.02
C LYS A 338 -28.25 5.16 2.28
N ASP A 339 -28.09 6.31 2.90
CA ASP A 339 -28.99 6.81 3.94
C ASP A 339 -30.11 7.65 3.31
N GLU A 340 -31.31 7.52 3.87
CA GLU A 340 -32.48 8.29 3.51
C GLU A 340 -33.23 8.66 4.79
N ARG A 341 -33.67 9.90 4.92
CA ARG A 341 -34.52 10.31 6.06
C ARG A 341 -35.86 9.59 5.98
N ASP A 342 -36.36 9.13 7.12
CA ASP A 342 -37.68 8.54 7.17
C ASP A 342 -38.75 9.61 6.82
N PRO A 343 -39.70 9.32 5.91
CA PRO A 343 -40.73 10.28 5.52
C PRO A 343 -41.62 10.75 6.67
N ASN A 344 -41.84 9.90 7.68
CA ASN A 344 -42.71 10.18 8.82
C ASN A 344 -41.96 10.76 10.01
N ASN A 345 -40.65 10.47 10.13
CA ASN A 345 -39.80 11.01 11.18
C ASN A 345 -38.42 11.40 10.63
N GLN A 346 -38.20 12.69 10.42
CA GLN A 346 -36.96 13.21 9.85
C GLN A 346 -35.72 13.01 10.73
N GLU A 347 -35.87 12.58 12.00
CA GLU A 347 -34.76 12.21 12.90
C GLU A 347 -34.33 10.74 12.76
N LEU A 348 -35.06 9.94 11.97
CA LEU A 348 -34.69 8.57 11.66
C LEU A 348 -34.03 8.49 10.28
N LEU A 349 -32.92 7.75 10.21
CA LEU A 349 -32.19 7.45 8.97
C LEU A 349 -32.40 5.99 8.57
N ASN A 350 -33.22 5.79 7.54
CA ASN A 350 -33.35 4.50 6.89
C ASN A 350 -32.11 4.24 6.02
N TYR A 351 -31.62 3.00 6.02
CA TYR A 351 -30.49 2.59 5.18
C TYR A 351 -30.95 1.65 4.07
N ARG A 352 -30.45 1.90 2.86
CA ARG A 352 -30.55 0.97 1.73
C ARG A 352 -29.17 0.46 1.37
N ILE A 353 -28.95 -0.83 1.56
CA ILE A 353 -27.69 -1.52 1.32
C ILE A 353 -27.83 -2.31 0.03
N PHE A 354 -27.20 -1.81 -1.04
CA PHE A 354 -27.17 -2.45 -2.34
C PHE A 354 -25.89 -3.28 -2.46
N LEU A 355 -26.07 -4.59 -2.64
CA LEU A 355 -24.98 -5.55 -2.75
C LEU A 355 -24.99 -6.14 -4.15
N THR A 356 -23.97 -5.82 -4.95
CA THR A 356 -23.81 -6.40 -6.29
C THR A 356 -22.90 -7.62 -6.21
N PRO A 357 -23.40 -8.84 -6.46
CA PRO A 357 -22.61 -10.06 -6.37
C PRO A 357 -21.39 -10.04 -7.29
N ASN A 358 -20.31 -10.65 -6.82
CA ASN A 358 -19.15 -10.97 -7.65
C ASN A 358 -19.40 -12.31 -8.38
N LYS A 359 -18.62 -12.59 -9.43
CA LYS A 359 -18.66 -13.90 -10.10
C LYS A 359 -18.34 -15.00 -9.09
N ARG A 360 -19.27 -15.95 -8.94
CA ARG A 360 -19.14 -17.07 -7.98
C ARG A 360 -17.93 -17.94 -8.29
N PHE A 361 -17.67 -18.19 -9.57
CA PHE A 361 -16.58 -19.02 -10.06
C PHE A 361 -15.57 -18.20 -10.84
N GLU A 362 -14.30 -18.50 -10.66
CA GLU A 362 -13.18 -17.91 -11.41
C GLU A 362 -12.13 -18.99 -11.61
N ILE A 363 -11.70 -19.18 -12.85
CA ILE A 363 -10.61 -20.09 -13.23
C ILE A 363 -9.50 -19.21 -13.80
N GLY A 364 -8.28 -19.40 -13.30
CA GLY A 364 -7.07 -18.72 -13.76
C GLY A 364 -6.05 -19.73 -14.25
N THR A 365 -5.21 -19.31 -15.19
CA THR A 365 -4.07 -20.08 -15.66
C THR A 365 -2.89 -19.13 -15.80
N ASP A 366 -1.75 -19.56 -15.29
CA ASP A 366 -0.52 -18.78 -15.29
C ASP A 366 0.65 -19.68 -15.69
N ILE A 367 1.64 -19.11 -16.38
CA ILE A 367 2.88 -19.80 -16.74
C ILE A 367 4.03 -18.97 -16.18
N GLU A 368 4.88 -19.59 -15.39
CA GLU A 368 6.08 -18.99 -14.80
C GLU A 368 7.33 -19.56 -15.47
N VAL A 369 8.30 -18.68 -15.72
CA VAL A 369 9.64 -19.04 -16.16
C VAL A 369 10.64 -18.38 -15.23
N ASN A 370 11.47 -19.19 -14.58
CA ASN A 370 12.51 -18.72 -13.68
C ASN A 370 13.88 -19.30 -14.08
N THR A 371 14.96 -18.69 -13.63
CA THR A 371 16.29 -19.24 -13.81
C THR A 371 17.05 -19.18 -12.50
N SER A 372 17.66 -20.31 -12.14
CA SER A 372 18.54 -20.41 -10.98
C SER A 372 19.96 -20.70 -11.44
N ASN A 373 20.91 -19.95 -10.89
CA ASN A 373 22.34 -20.18 -11.08
C ASN A 373 22.95 -20.55 -9.74
N SER A 374 23.43 -21.80 -9.59
CA SER A 374 24.13 -22.24 -8.38
C SER A 374 25.64 -22.28 -8.66
N PRO A 375 26.44 -21.36 -8.08
CA PRO A 375 27.89 -21.32 -8.29
C PRO A 375 28.59 -22.59 -7.79
N PHE A 376 28.03 -23.27 -6.80
CA PHE A 376 28.59 -24.48 -6.19
C PHE A 376 28.39 -25.74 -7.04
N VAL A 377 27.28 -25.83 -7.78
CA VAL A 377 26.94 -27.01 -8.59
C VAL A 377 27.31 -26.80 -10.07
N GLY A 378 27.64 -25.56 -10.46
CA GLY A 378 28.02 -25.22 -11.84
C GLY A 378 26.91 -25.44 -12.87
N ARG A 379 25.65 -25.57 -12.42
CA ARG A 379 24.48 -25.81 -13.26
C ARG A 379 23.65 -24.54 -13.36
N ARG A 380 23.23 -24.21 -14.59
CA ARG A 380 22.22 -23.17 -14.86
C ARG A 380 20.91 -23.88 -15.18
N LEU A 381 19.94 -23.75 -14.29
CA LEU A 381 18.61 -24.35 -14.46
C LEU A 381 17.63 -23.30 -14.98
N LEU A 382 16.72 -23.75 -15.83
CA LEU A 382 15.54 -23.01 -16.28
C LEU A 382 14.32 -23.75 -15.74
N GLY A 383 13.64 -23.16 -14.77
CA GLY A 383 12.36 -23.68 -14.29
C GLY A 383 11.23 -23.14 -15.17
N VAL A 384 10.35 -24.02 -15.61
CA VAL A 384 9.09 -23.67 -16.28
C VAL A 384 7.97 -24.33 -15.49
N ALA A 385 7.02 -23.53 -15.02
CA ALA A 385 5.86 -24.02 -14.29
C ALA A 385 4.56 -23.52 -14.89
N GLY A 386 3.56 -24.40 -14.97
CA GLY A 386 2.19 -24.04 -15.27
C GLY A 386 1.34 -24.16 -14.01
N ASN A 387 0.48 -23.17 -13.77
CA ASN A 387 -0.44 -23.13 -12.64
C ASN A 387 -1.88 -23.00 -13.13
N LEU A 388 -2.77 -23.85 -12.61
CA LEU A 388 -4.21 -23.76 -12.76
C LEU A 388 -4.82 -23.39 -11.41
N SER A 389 -5.50 -22.24 -11.34
CA SER A 389 -6.19 -21.78 -10.15
C SER A 389 -7.70 -21.84 -10.34
N PHE A 390 -8.40 -22.27 -9.29
CA PHE A 390 -9.86 -22.33 -9.21
C PHE A 390 -10.32 -21.62 -7.95
N ARG A 391 -11.29 -20.72 -8.08
CA ARG A 391 -11.85 -19.97 -6.97
C ARG A 391 -13.37 -20.10 -6.97
N HIS A 392 -13.91 -20.55 -5.84
CA HIS A 392 -15.33 -20.56 -5.56
C HIS A 392 -15.62 -19.60 -4.41
N ARG A 393 -16.30 -18.49 -4.71
CA ARG A 393 -16.83 -17.56 -3.71
C ARG A 393 -18.16 -18.10 -3.20
N ASN A 394 -18.36 -18.08 -1.89
CA ASN A 394 -19.59 -18.48 -1.21
C ASN A 394 -19.91 -19.99 -1.22
N LEU A 395 -18.91 -20.85 -0.96
CA LEU A 395 -19.03 -22.32 -1.09
C LEU A 395 -20.22 -22.92 -0.30
N PHE A 396 -20.47 -22.46 0.93
CA PHE A 396 -21.57 -22.97 1.78
C PHE A 396 -22.67 -21.93 2.03
N LYS A 397 -22.78 -20.96 1.12
CA LYS A 397 -23.68 -19.78 1.19
C LYS A 397 -23.41 -18.86 2.38
N GLY A 398 -22.32 -19.00 3.13
CA GLY A 398 -21.97 -18.18 4.29
C GLY A 398 -20.86 -17.15 4.03
N ALA A 399 -20.58 -16.85 2.75
CA ALA A 399 -19.45 -16.06 2.25
C ALA A 399 -18.07 -16.72 2.41
N GLU A 400 -18.03 -18.06 2.46
CA GLU A 400 -16.77 -18.82 2.47
C GLU A 400 -16.08 -18.76 1.11
N LEU A 401 -14.78 -18.53 1.09
CA LEU A 401 -13.97 -18.51 -0.12
C LEU A 401 -13.14 -19.79 -0.20
N PHE A 402 -13.38 -20.60 -1.22
CA PHE A 402 -12.54 -21.75 -1.54
C PHE A 402 -11.60 -21.41 -2.70
N VAL A 403 -10.32 -21.74 -2.54
CA VAL A 403 -9.27 -21.56 -3.55
C VAL A 403 -8.52 -22.87 -3.71
N GLY A 404 -8.53 -23.43 -4.90
CA GLY A 404 -7.70 -24.57 -5.30
C GLY A 404 -6.64 -24.13 -6.30
N ASN A 405 -5.42 -24.63 -6.17
CA ASN A 405 -4.32 -24.42 -7.09
C ASN A 405 -3.70 -25.77 -7.45
N ALA A 406 -3.43 -26.00 -8.73
CA ALA A 406 -2.69 -27.14 -9.22
C ALA A 406 -1.53 -26.61 -10.06
N GLU A 407 -0.30 -26.92 -9.66
CA GLU A 407 0.91 -26.45 -10.30
C GLU A 407 1.77 -27.63 -10.75
N THR A 408 2.34 -27.53 -11.94
CA THR A 408 3.26 -28.52 -12.49
C THR A 408 4.49 -27.79 -13.02
N GLY A 409 5.66 -28.09 -12.48
CA GLY A 409 6.94 -27.48 -12.79
C GLY A 409 7.97 -28.47 -13.32
N LEU A 410 8.81 -28.01 -14.24
CA LEU A 410 9.97 -28.74 -14.75
C LEU A 410 11.21 -27.85 -14.66
N ASP A 411 12.30 -28.40 -14.11
CA ASP A 411 13.61 -27.74 -14.13
C ASP A 411 14.48 -28.34 -15.23
N LEU A 412 14.92 -27.50 -16.16
CA LEU A 412 15.72 -27.88 -17.32
C LEU A 412 17.18 -27.45 -17.16
N ASN A 413 18.12 -28.38 -17.38
CA ASN A 413 19.54 -28.08 -17.35
C ASN A 413 20.03 -27.43 -18.66
N LEU A 414 20.28 -26.12 -18.63
CA LEU A 414 20.71 -25.35 -19.80
C LEU A 414 22.18 -25.56 -20.21
N SER A 415 22.98 -26.28 -19.41
CA SER A 415 24.37 -26.58 -19.78
C SER A 415 24.49 -27.72 -20.81
N ASN A 416 23.42 -28.50 -21.02
CA ASN A 416 23.44 -29.70 -21.86
C ASN A 416 22.32 -29.71 -22.93
N LEU A 417 22.19 -28.61 -23.69
CA LEU A 417 21.16 -28.45 -24.73
C LEU A 417 21.28 -29.39 -25.93
N ARG A 418 22.35 -30.18 -26.02
CA ARG A 418 22.61 -31.10 -27.14
C ARG A 418 21.94 -32.46 -27.00
N ASN A 419 21.57 -32.87 -25.78
CA ASN A 419 20.96 -34.17 -25.53
C ASN A 419 19.60 -34.00 -24.84
N LEU A 420 18.51 -34.09 -25.62
CA LEU A 420 17.14 -33.81 -25.16
C LEU A 420 16.68 -34.76 -24.05
N SER A 421 17.20 -35.99 -24.00
CA SER A 421 16.91 -36.97 -22.94
C SER A 421 17.51 -36.61 -21.58
N GLN A 422 18.45 -35.67 -21.55
CA GLN A 422 19.19 -35.23 -20.35
C GLN A 422 18.87 -33.79 -19.93
N LEU A 423 17.68 -33.30 -20.27
CA LEU A 423 17.28 -31.94 -19.97
C LEU A 423 16.56 -31.81 -18.62
N VAL A 424 15.64 -32.72 -18.31
CA VAL A 424 14.75 -32.58 -17.15
C VAL A 424 15.43 -33.07 -15.88
N THR A 425 15.77 -32.13 -15.00
CA THR A 425 16.38 -32.43 -13.70
C THR A 425 15.35 -32.64 -12.61
N THR A 426 14.24 -31.91 -12.65
CA THR A 426 13.23 -31.97 -11.58
C THR A 426 11.84 -31.92 -12.19
N LEU A 427 10.92 -32.73 -11.65
CA LEU A 427 9.49 -32.61 -11.84
C LEU A 427 8.85 -32.26 -10.48
N ASP A 428 8.15 -31.13 -10.39
CA ASP A 428 7.39 -30.70 -9.20
C ASP A 428 5.90 -30.67 -9.56
N ILE A 429 5.07 -31.36 -8.78
CA ILE A 429 3.61 -31.31 -8.89
C ILE A 429 3.04 -30.93 -7.53
N ARG A 430 2.34 -29.80 -7.48
CA ARG A 430 1.76 -29.24 -6.26
C ARG A 430 0.26 -29.06 -6.38
N LEU A 431 -0.49 -29.67 -5.47
CA LEU A 431 -1.93 -29.47 -5.30
C LEU A 431 -2.15 -28.75 -3.97
N GLN A 432 -2.80 -27.60 -4.00
CA GLN A 432 -3.11 -26.83 -2.80
C GLN A 432 -4.57 -26.42 -2.78
N THR A 433 -5.21 -26.53 -1.61
CA THR A 433 -6.55 -26.00 -1.37
C THR A 433 -6.53 -25.13 -0.12
N ASN A 434 -7.30 -24.05 -0.15
CA ASN A 434 -7.51 -23.16 0.97
C ASN A 434 -9.00 -22.84 1.09
N LEU A 435 -9.57 -23.07 2.26
CA LEU A 435 -10.90 -22.63 2.63
C LEU A 435 -10.79 -21.48 3.63
N TYR A 436 -11.33 -20.33 3.25
CA TYR A 436 -11.41 -19.14 4.10
C TYR A 436 -12.83 -19.00 4.62
N TYR A 437 -12.99 -19.06 5.94
CA TYR A 437 -14.21 -18.69 6.63
C TYR A 437 -14.14 -17.19 6.97
N PRO A 438 -15.16 -16.38 6.65
CA PRO A 438 -15.09 -14.91 6.71
C PRO A 438 -15.20 -14.34 8.13
N LYS A 439 -14.81 -15.13 9.14
CA LYS A 439 -14.79 -14.77 10.55
C LYS A 439 -13.61 -15.43 11.24
N PHE A 440 -13.13 -14.76 12.28
CA PHE A 440 -12.18 -15.30 13.23
C PHE A 440 -12.85 -16.33 14.15
N VAL A 441 -12.28 -17.53 14.27
CA VAL A 441 -12.77 -18.59 15.16
C VAL A 441 -11.64 -19.09 16.06
N ASP A 442 -11.66 -18.67 17.33
CA ASP A 442 -10.65 -19.01 18.35
C ASP A 442 -10.94 -20.37 19.01
N TYR A 443 -10.85 -21.47 18.25
CA TYR A 443 -11.29 -22.80 18.71
C TYR A 443 -10.63 -23.25 20.03
N ILE A 444 -9.32 -23.05 20.19
CA ILE A 444 -8.60 -23.46 21.40
C ILE A 444 -8.48 -22.32 22.44
N HIS A 445 -9.16 -21.19 22.21
CA HIS A 445 -9.21 -20.05 23.12
C HIS A 445 -7.84 -19.42 23.44
N LEU A 446 -6.82 -19.68 22.62
CA LEU A 446 -5.45 -19.21 22.85
C LEU A 446 -5.40 -17.68 22.82
N TRP A 447 -6.01 -17.07 21.80
CA TRP A 447 -5.95 -15.62 21.62
C TRP A 447 -6.71 -14.88 22.73
N ARG A 448 -7.86 -15.42 23.12
CA ARG A 448 -8.61 -14.93 24.28
C ARG A 448 -7.79 -15.06 25.58
N GLY A 449 -7.06 -16.16 25.76
CA GLY A 449 -6.17 -16.37 26.90
C GLY A 449 -5.02 -15.37 26.94
N LEU A 450 -4.31 -15.21 25.82
CA LEU A 450 -3.21 -14.25 25.67
C LEU A 450 -3.65 -12.80 25.92
N SER A 451 -4.86 -12.44 25.47
CA SER A 451 -5.45 -11.13 25.75
C SER A 451 -5.72 -10.93 27.25
N ARG A 452 -6.20 -11.96 27.95
CA ARG A 452 -6.54 -11.87 29.38
C ARG A 452 -5.33 -11.73 30.29
N ILE A 453 -4.20 -12.35 29.91
CA ILE A 453 -2.94 -12.26 30.68
C ILE A 453 -2.10 -11.02 30.32
N GLY A 454 -2.61 -10.12 29.47
CA GLY A 454 -1.92 -8.90 29.07
C GLY A 454 -0.75 -9.10 28.10
N PHE A 455 -0.63 -10.27 27.46
CA PHE A 455 0.42 -10.52 26.47
C PHE A 455 0.15 -9.78 25.14
N LEU A 456 -1.13 -9.60 24.79
CA LEU A 456 -1.54 -8.83 23.63
C LEU A 456 -1.80 -7.38 24.03
N ARG A 457 -1.45 -6.45 23.14
CA ARG A 457 -1.81 -5.03 23.29
C ARG A 457 -3.32 -4.88 23.42
N ASP A 458 -3.76 -3.95 24.27
CA ASP A 458 -5.17 -3.61 24.44
C ASP A 458 -5.87 -3.36 23.08
N GLY A 459 -7.06 -3.94 22.94
CA GLY A 459 -7.87 -3.88 21.72
C GLY A 459 -7.38 -4.74 20.54
N PHE A 460 -6.18 -5.33 20.59
CA PHE A 460 -5.67 -6.16 19.48
C PHE A 460 -6.54 -7.39 19.22
N TYR A 461 -7.03 -8.05 20.27
CA TYR A 461 -7.91 -9.21 20.14
C TYR A 461 -9.22 -8.87 19.43
N GLU A 462 -9.83 -7.73 19.74
CA GLU A 462 -11.04 -7.26 19.07
C GLU A 462 -10.74 -6.83 17.63
N GLU A 463 -9.58 -6.23 17.36
CA GLU A 463 -9.14 -5.91 16.00
C GLU A 463 -8.98 -7.19 15.13
N VAL A 464 -8.40 -8.25 15.69
CA VAL A 464 -8.29 -9.55 15.01
C VAL A 464 -9.67 -10.17 14.79
N LYS A 465 -10.55 -10.16 15.78
CA LYS A 465 -11.93 -10.64 15.63
C LYS A 465 -12.70 -9.93 14.52
N GLU A 466 -12.53 -8.60 14.41
CA GLU A 466 -13.21 -7.78 13.40
C GLU A 466 -12.64 -8.00 11.99
N LYS A 467 -11.32 -8.22 11.86
CA LYS A 467 -10.63 -8.18 10.56
C LYS A 467 -10.16 -9.53 10.04
N ALA A 468 -10.09 -10.57 10.86
CA ALA A 468 -9.49 -11.84 10.47
C ALA A 468 -10.46 -12.86 9.91
N SER A 469 -9.98 -13.54 8.88
CA SER A 469 -10.61 -14.72 8.29
C SER A 469 -9.87 -15.96 8.76
N THR A 470 -10.62 -16.98 9.16
CA THR A 470 -10.06 -18.30 9.50
C THR A 470 -9.70 -19.03 8.21
N ARG A 471 -8.51 -19.61 8.14
CA ARG A 471 -7.97 -20.30 6.97
C ARG A 471 -7.69 -21.76 7.30
N ILE A 472 -8.23 -22.66 6.50
CA ILE A 472 -7.90 -24.09 6.51
C ILE A 472 -7.20 -24.39 5.19
N GLY A 473 -5.94 -24.82 5.25
CA GLY A 473 -5.13 -25.17 4.09
C GLY A 473 -4.83 -26.66 4.06
N LEU A 474 -4.93 -27.27 2.90
CA LEU A 474 -4.40 -28.60 2.63
C LEU A 474 -3.50 -28.50 1.40
N SER A 475 -2.30 -29.08 1.44
CA SER A 475 -1.46 -29.18 0.26
C SER A 475 -0.76 -30.51 0.16
N TYR A 476 -0.61 -30.97 -1.07
CA TYR A 476 0.18 -32.11 -1.45
C TYR A 476 1.23 -31.67 -2.46
N ASN A 477 2.46 -32.10 -2.27
CA ASN A 477 3.56 -31.79 -3.17
C ASN A 477 4.38 -33.06 -3.46
N TYR A 478 4.53 -33.36 -4.74
CA TYR A 478 5.29 -34.45 -5.30
C TYR A 478 6.49 -33.88 -6.06
N ILE A 479 7.70 -34.20 -5.60
CA ILE A 479 8.94 -33.79 -6.25
C ILE A 479 9.69 -35.05 -6.67
N GLU A 480 10.11 -35.11 -7.92
CA GLU A 480 10.94 -36.16 -8.46
C GLU A 480 12.22 -35.59 -9.05
N GLN A 481 13.36 -36.09 -8.59
CA GLN A 481 14.68 -35.62 -8.97
C GLN A 481 15.39 -36.64 -9.85
N PHE A 482 15.92 -36.16 -10.97
CA PHE A 482 16.75 -36.91 -11.90
C PHE A 482 18.18 -36.38 -11.92
N ASP A 483 19.13 -37.26 -12.23
CA ASP A 483 20.49 -36.91 -12.60
C ASP A 483 20.92 -37.66 -13.86
N PHE A 484 21.99 -37.18 -14.48
CA PHE A 484 22.47 -37.71 -15.75
C PHE A 484 23.87 -38.24 -15.59
N THR A 485 24.05 -39.52 -15.90
CA THR A 485 25.35 -40.19 -15.83
C THR A 485 25.57 -41.06 -17.06
N LYS A 486 26.80 -41.54 -17.23
CA LYS A 486 27.12 -42.57 -18.20
C LYS A 486 27.01 -43.95 -17.56
N ASN A 487 26.37 -44.88 -18.24
CA ASN A 487 26.38 -46.28 -17.83
C ASN A 487 27.78 -46.90 -18.04
N GLN A 488 27.94 -48.17 -17.65
CA GLN A 488 29.22 -48.88 -17.76
C GLN A 488 29.74 -49.02 -19.20
N GLU A 489 28.87 -48.85 -20.21
CA GLU A 489 29.21 -48.86 -21.64
C GLU A 489 29.53 -47.45 -22.18
N GLY A 490 29.56 -46.43 -21.31
CA GLY A 490 29.82 -45.04 -21.68
C GLY A 490 28.64 -44.33 -22.36
N ARG A 491 27.45 -44.94 -22.39
CA ARG A 491 26.23 -44.35 -22.94
C ARG A 491 25.54 -43.48 -21.91
N ASP A 492 25.02 -42.36 -22.39
CA ASP A 492 24.24 -41.40 -21.62
C ASP A 492 22.94 -42.02 -21.09
N THR A 493 22.72 -41.94 -19.78
CA THR A 493 21.54 -42.48 -19.10
C THR A 493 20.99 -41.50 -18.08
N THR A 494 19.66 -41.47 -17.96
CA THR A 494 18.93 -40.70 -16.94
C THR A 494 18.65 -41.61 -15.76
N LEU A 495 19.03 -41.17 -14.56
CA LEU A 495 18.82 -41.90 -13.33
C LEU A 495 17.90 -41.10 -12.41
N GLN A 496 16.85 -41.77 -11.93
CA GLN A 496 16.02 -41.26 -10.85
C GLN A 496 16.81 -41.35 -9.55
N LEU A 497 16.96 -40.22 -8.85
CA LEU A 497 17.66 -40.17 -7.57
C LEU A 497 16.71 -40.48 -6.42
N TYR A 498 15.65 -39.70 -6.32
CA TYR A 498 14.67 -39.80 -5.25
C TYR A 498 13.35 -39.15 -5.65
N VAL A 499 12.30 -39.52 -4.91
CA VAL A 499 10.97 -38.93 -4.94
C VAL A 499 10.63 -38.44 -3.54
N ILE A 500 10.06 -37.25 -3.42
CA ILE A 500 9.56 -36.71 -2.17
C ILE A 500 8.06 -36.50 -2.31
N ASN A 501 7.29 -37.16 -1.43
CA ASN A 501 5.87 -36.86 -1.23
C ASN A 501 5.74 -36.06 0.06
N SER A 502 5.06 -34.92 0.00
CA SER A 502 4.79 -34.11 1.18
C SER A 502 3.31 -33.76 1.26
N PHE A 503 2.75 -33.90 2.46
CA PHE A 503 1.39 -33.50 2.78
C PHE A 503 1.42 -32.50 3.92
N ASN A 504 0.76 -31.35 3.74
CA ASN A 504 0.58 -30.34 4.76
C ASN A 504 -0.91 -30.12 5.01
N ALA A 505 -1.29 -30.09 6.27
CA ALA A 505 -2.57 -29.56 6.71
C ALA A 505 -2.31 -28.40 7.66
N SER A 506 -2.96 -27.26 7.47
CA SER A 506 -2.80 -26.09 8.32
C SER A 506 -4.13 -25.44 8.69
N PHE A 507 -4.21 -24.98 9.93
CA PHE A 507 -5.29 -24.15 10.44
C PHE A 507 -4.69 -22.83 10.94
N GLY A 508 -5.27 -21.72 10.54
CA GLY A 508 -4.69 -20.42 10.79
C GLY A 508 -5.62 -19.24 10.52
N TYR A 509 -5.03 -18.06 10.43
CA TYR A 509 -5.73 -16.80 10.23
C TYR A 509 -5.02 -15.94 9.20
N ASP A 510 -5.80 -15.19 8.42
CA ASP A 510 -5.32 -14.17 7.49
C ASP A 510 -6.03 -12.86 7.79
N PHE A 511 -5.27 -11.80 8.03
CA PHE A 511 -5.82 -10.48 8.26
C PHE A 511 -4.86 -9.36 7.90
N ARG A 512 -5.43 -8.24 7.47
CA ARG A 512 -4.70 -7.02 7.17
C ARG A 512 -5.02 -5.97 8.24
N LEU A 513 -4.07 -5.67 9.12
CA LEU A 513 -4.25 -4.64 10.15
C LEU A 513 -4.25 -3.24 9.54
N SER A 514 -3.39 -3.00 8.55
CA SER A 514 -3.23 -1.72 7.86
C SER A 514 -2.87 -1.93 6.39
N ASN A 515 -2.87 -0.86 5.59
CA ASN A 515 -2.42 -0.94 4.18
C ASN A 515 -0.97 -1.41 4.02
N ARG A 516 -0.18 -1.42 5.10
CA ARG A 516 1.22 -1.86 5.09
C ARG A 516 1.45 -3.23 5.76
N ASN A 517 0.53 -3.66 6.63
CA ASN A 517 0.73 -4.83 7.47
C ASN A 517 -0.37 -5.88 7.23
N ARG A 518 0.04 -7.04 6.70
CA ARG A 518 -0.78 -8.26 6.58
C ARG A 518 -0.11 -9.37 7.37
N PHE A 519 -0.90 -10.12 8.13
CA PHE A 519 -0.47 -11.26 8.91
C PHE A 519 -1.13 -12.50 8.36
N LEU A 520 -0.31 -13.52 8.08
CA LEU A 520 -0.73 -14.88 7.79
C LEU A 520 -0.16 -15.76 8.89
N ILE A 521 -1.02 -16.27 9.76
CA ILE A 521 -0.61 -17.03 10.94
C ILE A 521 -1.07 -18.46 10.76
N ASN A 522 -0.13 -19.41 10.78
CA ASN A 522 -0.44 -20.84 10.87
C ASN A 522 -0.41 -21.20 12.33
N HIS A 523 -1.60 -21.36 12.90
CA HIS A 523 -1.78 -21.58 14.32
C HIS A 523 -1.52 -23.05 14.69
N VAL A 524 -1.94 -23.98 13.82
CA VAL A 524 -1.57 -25.40 13.87
C VAL A 524 -1.21 -25.85 12.46
N GLY A 525 -0.15 -26.64 12.32
CA GLY A 525 0.24 -27.30 11.08
C GLY A 525 0.59 -28.75 11.38
N ILE A 526 0.32 -29.63 10.41
CA ILE A 526 0.80 -31.01 10.38
C ILE A 526 1.51 -31.18 9.05
N ASP A 527 2.77 -31.58 9.09
CA ASP A 527 3.60 -31.79 7.92
C ASP A 527 4.10 -33.23 7.89
N TYR A 528 3.69 -33.99 6.88
CA TYR A 528 4.16 -35.35 6.64
C TYR A 528 5.04 -35.39 5.39
N LEU A 529 6.30 -35.77 5.57
CA LEU A 529 7.31 -35.89 4.53
C LEU A 529 7.67 -37.37 4.36
N SER A 530 7.52 -37.89 3.14
CA SER A 530 7.85 -39.27 2.77
C SER A 530 8.78 -39.30 1.55
N PRO A 531 10.09 -39.23 1.77
CA PRO A 531 11.09 -39.46 0.73
C PRO A 531 11.19 -40.96 0.40
N ASN A 532 11.35 -41.28 -0.88
CA ASN A 532 11.67 -42.60 -1.40
C ASN A 532 12.90 -42.47 -2.28
N THR A 533 13.98 -43.17 -1.95
CA THR A 533 15.27 -43.08 -2.62
C THR A 533 15.52 -44.32 -3.48
N THR A 534 16.38 -44.20 -4.50
CA THR A 534 16.81 -45.36 -5.28
C THR A 534 18.08 -45.97 -4.71
N THR A 535 18.29 -47.27 -4.91
CA THR A 535 19.49 -47.99 -4.46
C THR A 535 20.78 -47.33 -4.95
N HIS A 536 20.74 -46.73 -6.15
CA HIS A 536 21.88 -46.00 -6.71
C HIS A 536 22.21 -44.73 -5.92
N PHE A 537 21.19 -43.94 -5.57
CA PHE A 537 21.34 -42.76 -4.74
C PHE A 537 21.81 -43.11 -3.32
N ASP A 538 21.26 -44.19 -2.75
CA ASP A 538 21.62 -44.66 -1.42
C ASP A 538 23.10 -45.05 -1.35
N THR A 539 23.55 -45.91 -2.26
CA THR A 539 24.92 -46.44 -2.26
C THR A 539 25.98 -45.39 -2.58
N LEU A 540 25.69 -44.48 -3.52
CA LEU A 540 26.69 -43.51 -3.97
C LEU A 540 26.73 -42.24 -3.14
N ILE A 541 25.61 -41.84 -2.53
CA ILE A 541 25.45 -40.54 -1.88
C ILE A 541 25.05 -40.71 -0.42
N LEU A 542 23.89 -41.30 -0.11
CA LEU A 542 23.36 -41.28 1.27
C LEU A 542 24.18 -42.13 2.26
N ASN A 543 24.63 -43.32 1.86
CA ASN A 543 25.40 -44.21 2.74
C ASN A 543 26.80 -43.68 3.07
N LYS A 544 27.28 -42.67 2.32
CA LYS A 544 28.56 -42.01 2.60
C LYS A 544 28.45 -40.89 3.63
N ASN A 545 27.23 -40.46 3.98
CA ASN A 545 27.02 -39.37 4.91
C ASN A 545 25.74 -39.59 5.74
N GLU A 546 25.93 -39.99 7.00
CA GLU A 546 24.83 -40.29 7.93
C GLU A 546 23.91 -39.08 8.17
N PHE A 547 24.46 -37.85 8.22
CA PHE A 547 23.65 -36.64 8.38
C PHE A 547 22.74 -36.41 7.19
N LEU A 548 23.24 -36.64 5.97
CA LEU A 548 22.44 -36.52 4.76
C LEU A 548 21.36 -37.61 4.69
N ARG A 549 21.67 -38.84 5.10
CA ARG A 549 20.72 -39.95 5.16
C ARG A 549 19.52 -39.64 6.04
N ARG A 550 19.74 -39.06 7.24
CA ARG A 550 18.65 -38.69 8.16
C ARG A 550 17.67 -37.67 7.58
N SER A 551 18.12 -36.85 6.63
CA SER A 551 17.26 -35.89 5.91
C SER A 551 16.28 -36.57 4.93
N PHE A 552 16.47 -37.85 4.61
CA PHE A 552 15.60 -38.64 3.73
C PHE A 552 14.75 -39.67 4.49
N ASP A 553 14.78 -39.65 5.83
CA ASP A 553 13.86 -40.46 6.63
C ASP A 553 12.42 -39.90 6.54
N LYS A 554 11.43 -40.77 6.76
CA LYS A 554 10.03 -40.33 6.88
C LYS A 554 9.88 -39.48 8.14
N GLN A 555 9.28 -38.30 7.98
CA GLN A 555 9.15 -37.34 9.07
C GLN A 555 7.68 -36.89 9.19
N LEU A 556 7.22 -36.75 10.43
CA LEU A 556 5.94 -36.14 10.78
C LEU A 556 6.24 -35.04 11.80
N PHE A 557 5.85 -33.80 11.50
CA PHE A 557 6.05 -32.64 12.35
C PHE A 557 4.73 -31.96 12.70
#